data_AF-A0A9W6PUQ3-F1
#
_entry.id   AF-A0A9W6PUQ3-F1
#
_cell.length_a   1.000
_cell.length_b   1.000
_cell.length_c   1.000
_cell.angle_alpha   90.00
_cell.angle_beta   90.00
_cell.angle_gamma   90.00
#
_symmetry.space_group_name_H-M   'P 1'
#
loop_
_entity.id
_entity.type
_entity.pdbx_description
1 polymer ?
#
loop_
_entity_poly.entity_id
_entity_poly.type
_entity_poly.pdbx_seq_one_letter_code
_entity_poly.pdbx_strand_id
1 'polypeptide(L)'
;MSRLRVGACLSLTGRYARFGRQAAAALRVWEAFDGGVDVRIDDDRGDRERLRTTFRDIAAGCDVLLGPYSTDLMRAAGDLAADLDRLVWNHGGSGDDVQTAHPGHVVSVPTPASRYGDPFVRHLADTDACARLWIVHGKGRFGRQVARGAEAAARTARIGVAGVGRLPEQGEPAPWGLLCAGSFDEDVQTVRAARRLHDPPTTLCAVAAGVREFGDVIDDPRGIYGVGQWFPGRTRTPDLGLGERAFIEAYRKRTGAAPDYPAAQAFAAAVIAAHCVHAAGTTRRRALWAAASHLRATTMFGDFAIAPATGAQIAHKAAVVRWTSGWPQAVTRQW
;
A
#
# COMPACT_ATOMS: atom_id res chain seq x y z
N MET A 1 34.55 -2.40 -1.10
CA MET A 1 33.39 -2.86 -1.91
C MET A 1 32.62 -1.64 -2.34
N SER A 2 32.22 -1.54 -3.61
CA SER A 2 31.35 -0.43 -4.06
C SER A 2 30.00 -0.52 -3.35
N ARG A 3 29.45 0.64 -2.96
CA ARG A 3 28.10 0.72 -2.37
C ARG A 3 27.06 0.35 -3.42
N LEU A 4 25.99 -0.33 -3.02
CA LEU A 4 24.86 -0.66 -3.89
C LEU A 4 24.06 0.61 -4.22
N ARG A 5 23.95 0.99 -5.50
CA ARG A 5 23.23 2.20 -5.91
C ARG A 5 21.75 1.88 -6.08
N VAL A 6 20.89 2.45 -5.25
CA VAL A 6 19.44 2.22 -5.27
C VAL A 6 18.72 3.47 -5.73
N GLY A 7 17.91 3.32 -6.76
CA GLY A 7 17.18 4.41 -7.39
C GLY A 7 15.68 4.35 -7.12
N ALA A 8 15.07 5.49 -6.77
CA ALA A 8 13.64 5.61 -6.60
C ALA A 8 13.10 6.90 -7.26
N CYS A 9 12.08 6.77 -8.10
CA CYS A 9 11.26 7.91 -8.50
C CYS A 9 10.15 8.06 -7.46
N LEU A 10 10.07 9.20 -6.78
CA LEU A 10 9.04 9.44 -5.77
C LEU A 10 8.39 10.79 -6.00
N SER A 11 7.07 10.87 -5.85
CA SER A 11 6.37 12.15 -5.87
C SER A 11 6.71 12.95 -4.61
N LEU A 12 7.67 13.87 -4.70
CA LEU A 12 8.01 14.79 -3.62
C LEU A 12 7.14 16.05 -3.68
N THR A 13 6.61 16.33 -4.89
CA THR A 13 5.62 17.36 -5.20
C THR A 13 4.41 16.78 -5.94
N GLY A 14 3.37 17.59 -6.15
CA GLY A 14 2.13 17.19 -6.83
C GLY A 14 1.16 16.38 -5.98
N ARG A 15 0.18 15.73 -6.64
CA ARG A 15 -0.98 15.08 -5.98
C ARG A 15 -0.62 13.94 -5.01
N TYR A 16 0.53 13.29 -5.21
CA TYR A 16 1.00 12.18 -4.37
C TYR A 16 2.10 12.59 -3.39
N ALA A 17 2.42 13.89 -3.29
CA ALA A 17 3.53 14.41 -2.51
C ALA A 17 3.54 13.94 -1.05
N ARG A 18 2.36 13.84 -0.43
CA ARG A 18 2.22 13.37 0.95
C ARG A 18 2.80 11.97 1.15
N PHE A 19 2.52 11.05 0.23
CA PHE A 19 2.95 9.65 0.34
C PHE A 19 4.38 9.46 -0.17
N GLY A 20 4.78 10.15 -1.23
CA GLY A 20 6.16 10.07 -1.73
C GLY A 20 7.18 10.67 -0.76
N ARG A 21 6.85 11.73 -0.01
CA ARG A 21 7.72 12.24 1.07
C ARG A 21 7.89 11.25 2.22
N GLN A 22 6.81 10.55 2.61
CA GLN A 22 6.90 9.49 3.62
C GLN A 22 7.83 8.35 3.15
N ALA A 23 7.66 7.89 1.91
CA ALA A 23 8.54 6.89 1.30
C ALA A 23 10.00 7.36 1.25
N ALA A 24 10.25 8.61 0.83
CA ALA A 24 11.60 9.17 0.74
C ALA A 24 12.29 9.23 2.10
N ALA A 25 11.57 9.69 3.14
CA ALA A 25 12.10 9.70 4.50
C ALA A 25 12.46 8.30 4.99
N ALA A 26 11.64 7.29 4.69
CA ALA A 26 11.90 5.91 5.06
C ALA A 26 13.12 5.31 4.33
N LEU A 27 13.32 5.64 3.05
CA LEU A 27 14.53 5.24 2.33
C LEU A 27 15.79 5.89 2.90
N ARG A 28 15.71 7.13 3.40
CA ARG A 28 16.81 7.80 4.11
C ARG A 28 17.06 7.24 5.53
N VAL A 29 16.05 6.61 6.15
CA VAL A 29 16.25 5.81 7.38
C VAL A 29 16.98 4.53 7.03
N TRP A 30 16.56 3.84 5.98
CA TRP A 30 17.20 2.61 5.52
C TRP A 30 18.66 2.82 5.11
N GLU A 31 18.95 3.85 4.32
CA GLU A 31 20.31 4.21 3.89
C GLU A 31 21.28 4.41 5.06
N ALA A 32 20.82 5.09 6.12
CA ALA A 32 21.61 5.33 7.32
C ALA A 32 21.83 4.06 8.15
N PHE A 33 20.89 3.12 8.11
CA PHE A 33 20.97 1.85 8.85
C PHE A 33 21.84 0.81 8.16
N ASP A 34 21.68 0.64 6.84
CA ASP A 34 22.39 -0.39 6.08
C ASP A 34 23.87 -0.05 5.92
N GLY A 35 24.20 1.23 5.67
CA GLY A 35 25.58 1.71 5.55
C GLY A 35 26.33 1.26 4.29
N GLY A 36 25.81 0.29 3.54
CA GLY A 36 26.38 -0.26 2.30
C GLY A 36 25.68 0.20 1.02
N VAL A 37 24.68 1.07 1.12
CA VAL A 37 23.84 1.53 0.00
C VAL A 37 23.98 3.02 -0.25
N ASP A 38 23.75 3.46 -1.48
CA ASP A 38 23.64 4.86 -1.89
C ASP A 38 22.28 5.07 -2.56
N VAL A 39 21.41 5.86 -1.93
CA VAL A 39 20.03 6.04 -2.35
C VAL A 39 19.87 7.35 -3.14
N ARG A 40 19.57 7.21 -4.43
CA ARG A 40 19.15 8.30 -5.30
C ARG A 40 17.62 8.38 -5.35
N ILE A 41 17.09 9.56 -5.05
CA ILE A 41 15.66 9.85 -5.09
C ILE A 41 15.44 11.06 -5.98
N ASP A 42 14.66 10.90 -7.04
CA ASP A 42 14.31 12.00 -7.94
C ASP A 42 12.78 12.22 -7.93
N ASP A 43 12.38 13.49 -8.02
CA ASP A 43 10.97 13.89 -7.98
C ASP A 43 10.26 13.62 -9.32
N ASP A 44 9.26 12.75 -9.29
CA ASP A 44 8.36 12.47 -10.43
C ASP A 44 7.14 13.40 -10.50
N ARG A 45 6.94 14.26 -9.49
CA ARG A 45 5.85 15.24 -9.37
C ARG A 45 4.43 14.66 -9.40
N GLY A 46 4.27 13.35 -9.25
CA GLY A 46 2.98 12.68 -9.37
C GLY A 46 2.50 12.54 -10.82
N ASP A 47 3.40 12.71 -11.80
CA ASP A 47 3.11 12.82 -13.23
C ASP A 47 3.81 11.73 -14.06
N ARG A 48 3.11 11.22 -15.08
CA ARG A 48 3.59 10.09 -15.89
C ARG A 48 4.67 10.48 -16.88
N GLU A 49 4.59 11.68 -17.46
CA GLU A 49 5.59 12.14 -18.43
C GLU A 49 6.90 12.46 -17.73
N ARG A 50 6.81 13.14 -16.58
CA ARG A 50 7.95 13.37 -15.73
C ARG A 50 8.58 12.06 -15.26
N LEU A 51 7.77 11.11 -14.76
CA LEU A 51 8.26 9.78 -14.40
C LEU A 51 9.03 9.10 -15.54
N ARG A 52 8.56 9.18 -16.79
CA ARG A 52 9.24 8.56 -17.94
C ARG A 52 10.66 9.06 -18.16
N THR A 53 10.88 10.35 -17.94
CA THR A 53 12.22 10.95 -18.04
C THR A 53 13.08 10.55 -16.84
N THR A 54 12.60 10.82 -15.63
CA THR A 54 13.30 10.55 -14.38
C THR A 54 13.66 9.07 -14.21
N PHE A 55 12.76 8.15 -14.56
CA PHE A 55 12.98 6.71 -14.39
C PHE A 55 14.10 6.19 -15.29
N ARG A 56 14.23 6.70 -16.52
CA ARG A 56 15.34 6.31 -17.41
C ARG A 56 16.68 6.79 -16.88
N ASP A 57 16.73 8.02 -16.38
CA ASP A 57 17.94 8.60 -15.79
C ASP A 57 18.38 7.84 -14.53
N ILE A 58 17.42 7.49 -13.67
CA ILE A 58 17.67 6.63 -12.51
C ILE A 58 18.12 5.23 -12.95
N ALA A 59 17.44 4.61 -13.93
CA ALA A 59 17.75 3.28 -14.42
C ALA A 59 19.15 3.16 -15.02
N ALA A 60 19.64 4.21 -15.68
CA ALA A 60 21.01 4.26 -16.20
C ALA A 60 22.07 4.37 -15.10
N GLY A 61 21.71 4.95 -13.95
CA GLY A 61 22.63 5.24 -12.86
C GLY A 61 22.55 4.29 -11.65
N CYS A 62 21.57 3.39 -11.57
CA CYS A 62 21.32 2.62 -10.35
C CYS A 62 21.25 1.10 -10.61
N ASP A 63 21.78 0.36 -9.65
CA ASP A 63 21.83 -1.10 -9.64
C ASP A 63 20.45 -1.73 -9.38
N VAL A 64 19.67 -1.09 -8.51
CA VAL A 64 18.33 -1.52 -8.08
C VAL A 64 17.34 -0.38 -8.28
N LEU A 65 16.13 -0.73 -8.73
CA LEU A 65 15.05 0.23 -8.93
C LEU A 65 13.90 -0.04 -7.99
N LEU A 66 13.51 0.96 -7.21
CA LEU A 66 12.28 0.97 -6.44
C LEU A 66 11.21 1.74 -7.23
N GLY A 67 10.02 1.15 -7.31
CA GLY A 67 8.91 1.72 -8.05
C GLY A 67 8.34 2.97 -7.39
N PRO A 68 7.60 3.82 -8.11
CA PRO A 68 7.01 5.03 -7.53
C PRO A 68 5.76 4.74 -6.70
N TYR A 69 5.35 5.73 -5.90
CA TYR A 69 3.99 5.79 -5.40
C TYR A 69 3.05 6.42 -6.44
N SER A 70 2.36 5.56 -7.18
CA SER A 70 1.02 5.06 -6.84
C SER A 70 0.69 3.93 -7.85
N THR A 71 -0.48 3.29 -7.78
CA THR A 71 -0.92 2.32 -8.82
C THR A 71 -0.88 2.93 -10.24
N ASP A 72 -1.12 4.23 -10.36
CA ASP A 72 -1.08 4.93 -11.65
C ASP A 72 0.33 5.04 -12.22
N LEU A 73 1.27 5.49 -11.39
CA LEU A 73 2.67 5.68 -11.76
C LEU A 73 3.42 4.35 -11.87
N MET A 74 3.10 3.39 -11.01
CA MET A 74 3.71 2.07 -11.05
C MET A 74 3.37 1.31 -12.33
N ARG A 75 2.20 1.55 -12.93
CA ARG A 75 1.90 1.00 -14.26
C ARG A 75 2.91 1.47 -15.30
N ALA A 76 3.14 2.78 -15.37
CA ALA A 76 4.11 3.37 -16.28
C ALA A 76 5.55 2.92 -15.95
N ALA A 77 5.91 2.79 -14.67
CA ALA A 77 7.21 2.26 -14.26
C ALA A 77 7.40 0.78 -14.64
N GLY A 78 6.34 -0.02 -14.60
CA GLY A 78 6.35 -1.42 -15.06
C GLY A 78 6.64 -1.50 -16.56
N ASP A 79 5.94 -0.69 -17.37
CA ASP A 79 6.17 -0.61 -18.82
C ASP A 79 7.63 -0.21 -19.11
N LEU A 80 8.15 0.82 -18.43
CA LEU A 80 9.53 1.27 -18.58
C LEU A 80 10.56 0.23 -18.12
N ALA A 81 10.28 -0.50 -17.04
CA ALA A 81 11.17 -1.57 -16.57
C ALA A 81 11.25 -2.73 -17.58
N ALA A 82 10.13 -3.09 -18.22
CA ALA A 82 10.11 -4.06 -19.30
C ALA A 82 10.91 -3.57 -20.51
N ASP A 83 10.66 -2.33 -20.96
CA ASP A 83 11.36 -1.71 -22.10
C ASP A 83 12.88 -1.65 -21.90
N LEU A 84 13.34 -1.44 -20.67
CA LEU A 84 14.77 -1.32 -20.32
C LEU A 84 15.42 -2.67 -19.92
N ASP A 85 14.68 -3.78 -19.96
CA ASP A 85 15.08 -5.09 -19.43
C ASP A 85 15.57 -5.03 -17.95
N ARG A 86 14.91 -4.22 -17.13
CA ARG A 86 15.21 -4.03 -15.70
C ARG A 86 14.14 -4.66 -14.81
N LEU A 87 14.52 -4.92 -13.56
CA LEU A 87 13.59 -5.29 -12.48
C LEU A 87 13.28 -4.05 -11.63
N VAL A 88 12.01 -3.86 -11.29
CA VAL A 88 11.53 -2.82 -10.39
C VAL A 88 10.78 -3.42 -9.20
N TRP A 89 11.15 -2.99 -8.00
CA TRP A 89 10.52 -3.37 -6.75
C TRP A 89 9.35 -2.45 -6.46
N ASN A 90 8.14 -2.94 -6.73
CA ASN A 90 6.91 -2.20 -6.56
C ASN A 90 6.56 -2.10 -5.07
N HIS A 91 6.76 -0.89 -4.50
CA HIS A 91 6.34 -0.58 -3.14
C HIS A 91 5.01 0.20 -3.08
N GLY A 92 4.58 0.85 -4.16
CA GLY A 92 3.51 1.86 -4.13
C GLY A 92 2.28 1.58 -5.00
N GLY A 93 2.31 0.55 -5.84
CA GLY A 93 1.23 0.18 -6.75
C GLY A 93 0.51 -1.10 -6.36
N SER A 94 -0.65 -0.99 -5.71
CA SER A 94 -1.43 -2.17 -5.31
C SER A 94 -2.32 -2.73 -6.40
N GLY A 95 -2.52 -2.07 -7.52
CA GLY A 95 -3.42 -2.57 -8.57
C GLY A 95 -3.02 -3.99 -9.01
N ASP A 96 -3.97 -4.93 -9.00
CA ASP A 96 -3.78 -6.31 -9.44
C ASP A 96 -3.18 -6.37 -10.84
N ASP A 97 -3.71 -5.52 -11.73
CA ASP A 97 -3.26 -5.34 -13.11
C ASP A 97 -1.93 -4.59 -13.25
N VAL A 98 -1.32 -4.13 -12.15
CA VAL A 98 0.07 -3.65 -12.12
C VAL A 98 0.98 -4.79 -11.67
N GLN A 99 0.56 -5.52 -10.63
CA GLN A 99 1.34 -6.58 -10.04
C GLN A 99 1.55 -7.78 -10.97
N THR A 100 0.66 -8.00 -11.93
CA THR A 100 0.72 -9.14 -12.87
C THR A 100 1.12 -8.75 -14.29
N ALA A 101 1.27 -7.47 -14.60
CA ALA A 101 1.42 -6.99 -15.98
C ALA A 101 2.74 -7.45 -16.64
N HIS A 102 3.82 -7.47 -15.87
CA HIS A 102 5.17 -7.66 -16.39
C HIS A 102 5.94 -8.74 -15.60
N PRO A 103 5.58 -10.02 -15.75
CA PRO A 103 6.33 -11.13 -15.13
C PRO A 103 7.81 -11.06 -15.49
N GLY A 104 8.70 -11.24 -14.52
CA GLY A 104 10.14 -11.09 -14.72
C GLY A 104 10.68 -9.68 -14.50
N HIS A 105 9.82 -8.66 -14.40
CA HIS A 105 10.21 -7.25 -14.30
C HIS A 105 9.61 -6.54 -13.08
N VAL A 106 8.44 -6.93 -12.59
CA VAL A 106 7.79 -6.28 -11.43
C VAL A 106 7.72 -7.25 -10.25
N VAL A 107 8.38 -6.90 -9.14
CA VAL A 107 8.26 -7.63 -7.87
C VAL A 107 7.44 -6.79 -6.89
N SER A 108 6.27 -7.28 -6.50
CA SER A 108 5.33 -6.50 -5.69
C SER A 108 5.44 -6.82 -4.20
N VAL A 109 5.58 -5.76 -3.39
CA VAL A 109 5.55 -5.82 -1.92
C VAL A 109 4.15 -5.66 -1.33
N PRO A 110 3.28 -4.73 -1.79
CA PRO A 110 1.97 -4.55 -1.16
C PRO A 110 0.98 -5.65 -1.50
N THR A 111 0.01 -5.85 -0.61
CA THR A 111 -1.19 -6.64 -0.91
C THR A 111 -1.90 -6.07 -2.16
N PRO A 112 -2.39 -6.93 -3.08
CA PRO A 112 -3.17 -6.50 -4.24
C PRO A 112 -4.47 -5.78 -3.87
N ALA A 113 -4.93 -4.87 -4.72
CA ALA A 113 -6.11 -4.03 -4.50
C ALA A 113 -7.38 -4.88 -4.26
N SER A 114 -7.56 -5.96 -5.01
CA SER A 114 -8.66 -6.93 -4.81
C SER A 114 -8.72 -7.55 -3.41
N ARG A 115 -7.64 -7.48 -2.63
CA ARG A 115 -7.58 -8.02 -1.27
C ARG A 115 -7.61 -6.94 -0.17
N TYR A 116 -7.86 -5.68 -0.51
CA TYR A 116 -7.98 -4.61 0.50
C TYR A 116 -9.26 -4.72 1.32
N GLY A 117 -10.38 -5.10 0.69
CA GLY A 117 -11.67 -5.21 1.39
C GLY A 117 -11.72 -6.36 2.39
N ASP A 118 -10.94 -7.43 2.15
CA ASP A 118 -10.89 -8.66 2.93
C ASP A 118 -10.92 -8.47 4.46
N PRO A 119 -9.97 -7.76 5.10
CA PRO A 119 -9.93 -7.65 6.56
C PRO A 119 -11.18 -6.97 7.13
N PHE A 120 -11.75 -5.99 6.43
CA PHE A 120 -12.97 -5.33 6.87
C PHE A 120 -14.19 -6.24 6.70
N VAL A 121 -14.31 -6.94 5.58
CA VAL A 121 -15.43 -7.88 5.36
C VAL A 121 -15.39 -9.03 6.37
N ARG A 122 -14.21 -9.57 6.69
CA ARG A 122 -14.06 -10.57 7.76
C ARG A 122 -14.50 -10.02 9.11
N HIS A 123 -14.06 -8.81 9.45
CA HIS A 123 -14.49 -8.14 10.68
C HIS A 123 -16.01 -7.98 10.77
N LEU A 124 -16.68 -7.61 9.67
CA LEU A 124 -18.14 -7.51 9.62
C LEU A 124 -18.81 -8.87 9.89
N ALA A 125 -18.30 -9.95 9.29
CA ALA A 125 -18.83 -11.30 9.49
C ALA A 125 -18.62 -11.81 10.92
N ASP A 126 -17.43 -11.57 11.49
CA ASP A 126 -17.07 -12.02 12.84
C ASP A 126 -17.86 -11.31 13.95
N THR A 127 -18.35 -10.10 13.66
CA THR A 127 -19.06 -9.26 14.64
C THR A 127 -20.56 -9.13 14.38
N ASP A 128 -21.05 -9.71 13.29
CA ASP A 128 -22.43 -9.53 12.80
C ASP A 128 -22.84 -8.04 12.74
N ALA A 129 -21.89 -7.17 12.38
CA ALA A 129 -22.07 -5.72 12.46
C ALA A 129 -23.06 -5.16 11.43
N CYS A 130 -23.29 -5.89 10.33
CA CYS A 130 -24.33 -5.58 9.35
C CYS A 130 -24.70 -6.80 8.50
N ALA A 131 -25.96 -6.87 8.09
CA ALA A 131 -26.43 -7.88 7.13
C ALA A 131 -26.20 -7.47 5.66
N ARG A 132 -26.05 -6.16 5.41
CA ARG A 132 -25.93 -5.56 4.08
C ARG A 132 -24.72 -4.64 3.98
N LEU A 133 -23.90 -4.80 2.95
CA LEU A 133 -22.74 -3.97 2.64
C LEU A 133 -23.00 -3.20 1.34
N TRP A 134 -22.81 -1.88 1.40
CA TRP A 134 -22.71 -1.02 0.23
C TRP A 134 -21.25 -0.72 -0.08
N ILE A 135 -20.88 -0.71 -1.36
CA ILE A 135 -19.49 -0.55 -1.78
C ILE A 135 -19.38 0.64 -2.75
N VAL A 136 -18.72 1.72 -2.32
CA VAL A 136 -18.43 2.89 -3.16
C VAL A 136 -17.00 2.81 -3.67
N HIS A 137 -16.78 3.18 -4.93
CA HIS A 137 -15.43 3.31 -5.46
C HIS A 137 -15.21 4.61 -6.22
N GLY A 138 -13.98 5.11 -6.16
CA GLY A 138 -13.55 6.27 -6.96
C GLY A 138 -13.47 5.96 -8.46
N LYS A 139 -13.07 6.98 -9.24
CA LYS A 139 -12.95 6.88 -10.71
C LYS A 139 -11.75 6.05 -11.18
N GLY A 140 -10.79 5.79 -10.29
CA GLY A 140 -9.55 5.06 -10.60
C GLY A 140 -9.72 3.54 -10.72
N ARG A 141 -8.78 2.87 -11.40
CA ARG A 141 -8.74 1.40 -11.49
C ARG A 141 -8.56 0.73 -10.12
N PHE A 142 -7.76 1.34 -9.25
CA PHE A 142 -7.54 0.86 -7.89
C PHE A 142 -8.86 0.68 -7.13
N GLY A 143 -9.68 1.73 -7.01
CA GLY A 143 -10.97 1.66 -6.31
C GLY A 143 -11.91 0.60 -6.88
N ARG A 144 -11.99 0.48 -8.21
CA ARG A 144 -12.78 -0.58 -8.87
C ARG A 144 -12.30 -2.00 -8.53
N GLN A 145 -10.98 -2.20 -8.41
CA GLN A 145 -10.43 -3.51 -8.03
C GLN A 145 -10.71 -3.82 -6.56
N VAL A 146 -10.59 -2.82 -5.67
CA VAL A 146 -10.99 -2.96 -4.26
C VAL A 146 -12.47 -3.33 -4.15
N ALA A 147 -13.34 -2.65 -4.91
CA ALA A 147 -14.78 -2.93 -4.91
C ALA A 147 -15.08 -4.38 -5.34
N ARG A 148 -14.55 -4.79 -6.51
CA ARG A 148 -14.70 -6.18 -7.00
C ARG A 148 -14.21 -7.22 -5.98
N GLY A 149 -13.09 -6.92 -5.34
CA GLY A 149 -12.52 -7.73 -4.27
C GLY A 149 -13.44 -7.85 -3.06
N ALA A 150 -13.94 -6.73 -2.57
CA ALA A 150 -14.88 -6.66 -1.46
C ALA A 150 -16.21 -7.36 -1.76
N GLU A 151 -16.74 -7.24 -2.98
CA GLU A 151 -17.92 -7.99 -3.43
C GLU A 151 -17.68 -9.50 -3.40
N ALA A 152 -16.51 -9.97 -3.87
CA ALA A 152 -16.16 -11.38 -3.81
C ALA A 152 -16.01 -11.86 -2.36
N ALA A 153 -15.33 -11.10 -1.51
CA ALA A 153 -15.18 -11.41 -0.09
C ALA A 153 -16.54 -11.45 0.63
N ALA A 154 -17.44 -10.50 0.35
CA ALA A 154 -18.77 -10.43 0.96
C ALA A 154 -19.61 -11.66 0.60
N ARG A 155 -19.55 -12.12 -0.67
CA ARG A 155 -20.19 -13.38 -1.10
C ARG A 155 -19.66 -14.59 -0.32
N THR A 156 -18.34 -14.71 -0.16
CA THR A 156 -17.74 -15.80 0.63
C THR A 156 -18.16 -15.74 2.10
N ALA A 157 -18.26 -14.53 2.65
CA ALA A 157 -18.68 -14.28 4.03
C ALA A 157 -20.21 -14.31 4.24
N ARG A 158 -21.01 -14.51 3.18
CA ARG A 158 -22.48 -14.48 3.19
C ARG A 158 -23.08 -13.15 3.69
N ILE A 159 -22.38 -12.04 3.44
CA ILE A 159 -22.89 -10.68 3.65
C ILE A 159 -23.55 -10.21 2.35
N GLY A 160 -24.80 -9.73 2.41
CA GLY A 160 -25.50 -9.25 1.23
C GLY A 160 -24.87 -7.95 0.69
N VAL A 161 -24.63 -7.86 -0.61
CA VAL A 161 -24.20 -6.59 -1.23
C VAL A 161 -25.44 -5.83 -1.71
N ALA A 162 -25.72 -4.67 -1.09
CA ALA A 162 -26.90 -3.86 -1.39
C ALA A 162 -26.73 -3.01 -2.65
N GLY A 163 -25.50 -2.56 -2.92
CA GLY A 163 -25.18 -1.72 -4.08
C GLY A 163 -23.69 -1.49 -4.23
N VAL A 164 -23.27 -1.19 -5.46
CA VAL A 164 -21.88 -0.96 -5.85
C VAL A 164 -21.77 0.27 -6.74
N GLY A 165 -20.74 1.09 -6.53
CA GLY A 165 -20.41 2.23 -7.37
C GLY A 165 -20.62 3.56 -6.66
N ARG A 166 -21.78 4.19 -6.83
CA ARG A 166 -22.13 5.47 -6.17
C ARG A 166 -22.82 5.21 -4.84
N LEU A 167 -22.75 6.19 -3.94
CA LEU A 167 -23.48 6.20 -2.67
C LEU A 167 -25.01 6.22 -2.93
N PRO A 168 -25.85 5.55 -2.13
CA PRO A 168 -27.30 5.65 -2.27
C PRO A 168 -27.78 7.06 -1.93
N GLU A 169 -28.92 7.49 -2.51
CA GLU A 169 -29.45 8.84 -2.29
C GLU A 169 -29.99 9.04 -0.87
N GLN A 170 -30.66 8.03 -0.32
CA GLN A 170 -31.32 8.10 0.99
C GLN A 170 -30.60 7.29 2.07
N GLY A 171 -29.90 6.21 1.69
CA GLY A 171 -29.36 5.22 2.61
C GLY A 171 -30.03 3.86 2.41
N GLU A 172 -29.82 2.95 3.35
CA GLU A 172 -30.44 1.61 3.39
C GLU A 172 -31.05 1.37 4.77
N PRO A 173 -32.03 0.45 4.90
CA PRO A 173 -32.53 0.03 6.21
C PRO A 173 -31.40 -0.49 7.11
N ALA A 174 -31.28 0.06 8.31
CA ALA A 174 -30.27 -0.34 9.28
C ALA A 174 -30.51 -1.78 9.79
N PRO A 175 -29.45 -2.53 10.15
CA PRO A 175 -28.03 -2.17 10.06
C PRO A 175 -27.42 -2.43 8.67
N TRP A 176 -26.74 -1.43 8.12
CA TRP A 176 -25.97 -1.56 6.88
C TRP A 176 -24.58 -0.94 7.00
N GLY A 177 -23.61 -1.59 6.35
CA GLY A 177 -22.22 -1.16 6.29
C GLY A 177 -21.90 -0.43 4.99
N LEU A 178 -20.94 0.48 5.03
CA LEU A 178 -20.35 1.13 3.86
C LEU A 178 -18.85 0.84 3.79
N LEU A 179 -18.37 0.42 2.64
CA LEU A 179 -16.95 0.43 2.28
C LEU A 179 -16.74 1.42 1.14
N CYS A 180 -15.85 2.40 1.29
CA CYS A 180 -15.44 3.30 0.22
C CYS A 180 -13.94 3.16 -0.11
N ALA A 181 -13.65 3.12 -1.42
CA ALA A 181 -12.30 2.99 -1.94
C ALA A 181 -12.08 3.87 -3.18
N GLY A 182 -11.55 5.07 -2.95
CA GLY A 182 -11.19 6.05 -3.97
C GLY A 182 -9.79 6.62 -3.75
N SER A 183 -9.53 7.76 -4.37
CA SER A 183 -8.46 8.65 -3.89
C SER A 183 -8.79 9.18 -2.49
N PHE A 184 -7.78 9.70 -1.79
CA PHE A 184 -7.97 10.26 -0.45
C PHE A 184 -9.11 11.28 -0.40
N ASP A 185 -9.16 12.20 -1.36
CA ASP A 185 -10.18 13.26 -1.40
C ASP A 185 -11.57 12.70 -1.77
N GLU A 186 -11.65 11.73 -2.68
CA GLU A 186 -12.91 11.06 -3.03
C GLU A 186 -13.51 10.29 -1.85
N ASP A 187 -12.68 9.59 -1.07
CA ASP A 187 -13.12 8.89 0.14
C ASP A 187 -13.60 9.88 1.20
N VAL A 188 -12.83 10.96 1.46
CA VAL A 188 -13.24 12.02 2.42
C VAL A 188 -14.60 12.62 2.02
N GLN A 189 -14.81 12.90 0.74
CA GLN A 189 -16.10 13.38 0.23
C GLN A 189 -17.21 12.35 0.42
N THR A 190 -16.93 11.06 0.14
CA THR A 190 -17.89 9.96 0.32
C THR A 190 -18.28 9.80 1.78
N VAL A 191 -17.32 9.81 2.71
CA VAL A 191 -17.57 9.72 4.16
C VAL A 191 -18.45 10.87 4.62
N ARG A 192 -18.13 12.10 4.22
CA ARG A 192 -18.91 13.29 4.57
C ARG A 192 -20.34 13.21 4.01
N ALA A 193 -20.51 12.73 2.79
CA ALA A 193 -21.83 12.55 2.19
C ALA A 193 -22.64 11.44 2.88
N ALA A 194 -22.03 10.29 3.18
CA ALA A 194 -22.68 9.15 3.83
C ALA A 194 -23.25 9.50 5.21
N ARG A 195 -22.56 10.36 5.96
CA ARG A 195 -23.03 10.84 7.27
C ARG A 195 -24.21 11.79 7.22
N ARG A 196 -24.49 12.38 6.05
CA ARG A 196 -25.62 13.30 5.83
C ARG A 196 -26.81 12.64 5.13
N LEU A 197 -26.74 11.34 4.88
CA LEU A 197 -27.89 10.57 4.38
C LEU A 197 -29.02 10.60 5.41
N HIS A 198 -30.26 10.43 4.93
CA HIS A 198 -31.42 10.27 5.80
C HIS A 198 -31.23 9.04 6.71
N ASP A 199 -30.79 7.92 6.12
CA ASP A 199 -30.48 6.67 6.80
C ASP A 199 -28.97 6.35 6.70
N PRO A 200 -28.10 6.96 7.53
CA PRO A 200 -26.65 6.80 7.43
C PRO A 200 -26.19 5.36 7.78
N PRO A 201 -25.02 4.92 7.27
CA PRO A 201 -24.51 3.58 7.56
C PRO A 201 -24.16 3.41 9.04
N THR A 202 -24.48 2.24 9.61
CA THR A 202 -24.14 1.90 11.01
C THR A 202 -22.66 1.59 11.18
N THR A 203 -22.01 1.08 10.13
CA THR A 203 -20.57 0.85 10.08
C THR A 203 -19.99 1.46 8.81
N LEU A 204 -18.90 2.21 8.91
CA LEU A 204 -18.26 2.87 7.78
C LEU A 204 -16.78 2.52 7.73
N CYS A 205 -16.32 2.10 6.56
CA CYS A 205 -14.91 1.88 6.25
C CYS A 205 -14.47 2.71 5.04
N ALA A 206 -13.29 3.34 5.14
CA ALA A 206 -12.67 4.09 4.05
C ALA A 206 -11.21 3.68 3.87
N VAL A 207 -10.74 3.56 2.63
CA VAL A 207 -9.30 3.33 2.38
C VAL A 207 -8.49 4.54 2.84
N ALA A 208 -8.99 5.76 2.63
CA ALA A 208 -8.35 6.97 3.13
C ALA A 208 -8.19 7.01 4.65
N ALA A 209 -9.08 6.34 5.40
CA ALA A 209 -8.97 6.21 6.86
C ALA A 209 -7.84 5.26 7.30
N GLY A 210 -7.10 4.67 6.35
CA GLY A 210 -5.91 3.86 6.62
C GLY A 210 -4.61 4.65 6.84
N VAL A 211 -4.66 5.99 6.83
CA VAL A 211 -3.53 6.88 7.15
C VAL A 211 -3.95 7.94 8.17
N ARG A 212 -3.00 8.45 8.96
CA ARG A 212 -3.28 9.40 10.04
C ARG A 212 -3.83 10.73 9.58
N GLU A 213 -3.46 11.21 8.39
CA GLU A 213 -3.93 12.49 7.85
C GLU A 213 -5.45 12.51 7.64
N PHE A 214 -6.13 11.35 7.66
CA PHE A 214 -7.59 11.29 7.65
C PHE A 214 -8.23 11.96 8.87
N GLY A 215 -7.60 11.82 10.05
CA GLY A 215 -8.07 12.45 11.28
C GLY A 215 -7.97 13.98 11.27
N ASP A 216 -7.12 14.54 10.42
CA ASP A 216 -6.94 15.99 10.29
C ASP A 216 -8.03 16.64 9.42
N VAL A 217 -8.76 15.85 8.62
CA VAL A 217 -9.75 16.35 7.64
C VAL A 217 -11.17 15.88 7.92
N ILE A 218 -11.39 14.99 8.88
CA ILE A 218 -12.70 14.53 9.31
C ILE A 218 -12.95 15.01 10.74
N ASP A 219 -13.99 15.81 10.94
CA ASP A 219 -14.29 16.46 12.23
C ASP A 219 -14.42 15.48 13.40
N ASP A 220 -15.03 14.31 13.15
CA ASP A 220 -15.13 13.23 14.14
C ASP A 220 -14.83 11.88 13.48
N PRO A 221 -13.58 11.39 13.47
CA PRO A 221 -13.27 10.12 12.83
C PRO A 221 -13.69 8.91 13.67
N ARG A 222 -14.15 9.10 14.93
CA ARG A 222 -14.40 7.98 15.86
C ARG A 222 -15.35 6.95 15.27
N GLY A 223 -14.99 5.68 15.43
CA GLY A 223 -15.77 4.54 14.96
C GLY A 223 -15.62 4.24 13.47
N ILE A 224 -15.02 5.12 12.66
CA ILE A 224 -14.71 4.85 11.26
C ILE A 224 -13.62 3.78 11.19
N TYR A 225 -13.82 2.80 10.32
CA TYR A 225 -12.81 1.81 9.98
C TYR A 225 -11.92 2.32 8.85
N GLY A 226 -10.64 1.98 8.92
CA GLY A 226 -9.65 2.25 7.89
C GLY A 226 -9.01 0.97 7.40
N VAL A 227 -8.70 0.90 6.11
CA VAL A 227 -7.87 -0.18 5.56
C VAL A 227 -6.55 0.39 5.10
N GLY A 228 -5.47 -0.17 5.62
CA GLY A 228 -4.10 0.22 5.28
C GLY A 228 -3.21 -1.00 5.07
N GLN A 229 -2.07 -0.78 4.44
CA GLN A 229 -1.11 -1.87 4.19
C GLN A 229 -0.33 -2.26 5.45
N TRP A 230 -0.26 -1.39 6.46
CA TRP A 230 0.46 -1.62 7.71
C TRP A 230 0.02 -0.61 8.77
N PHE A 231 0.02 -1.03 10.03
CA PHE A 231 -0.12 -0.16 11.21
C PHE A 231 0.81 -0.67 12.31
N PRO A 232 1.32 0.21 13.20
CA PRO A 232 2.09 -0.21 14.34
C PRO A 232 1.32 -1.17 15.25
N GLY A 233 2.05 -2.07 15.90
CA GLY A 233 1.53 -3.05 16.84
C GLY A 233 1.97 -4.48 16.57
N ARG A 234 2.88 -4.71 15.60
CA ARG A 234 3.41 -6.04 15.32
C ARG A 234 4.62 -6.32 16.22
N THR A 235 4.53 -7.38 17.02
CA THR A 235 5.57 -7.76 17.99
C THR A 235 6.57 -8.79 17.47
N ARG A 236 6.30 -9.41 16.31
CA ARG A 236 7.17 -10.45 15.75
C ARG A 236 8.49 -9.85 15.24
N THR A 237 9.61 -10.45 15.64
CA THR A 237 10.94 -10.16 15.07
C THR A 237 10.95 -10.51 13.57
N PRO A 238 11.33 -9.59 12.68
CA PRO A 238 11.40 -9.88 11.26
C PRO A 238 12.65 -10.69 10.89
N ASP A 239 12.56 -11.48 9.83
CA ASP A 239 13.72 -12.16 9.23
C ASP A 239 14.67 -11.16 8.57
N LEU A 240 14.12 -10.08 7.98
CA LEU A 240 14.86 -9.09 7.22
C LEU A 240 14.62 -7.66 7.73
N GLY A 241 15.72 -6.92 7.88
CA GLY A 241 15.72 -5.48 8.20
C GLY A 241 15.50 -5.18 9.69
N LEU A 242 15.07 -3.95 9.97
CA LEU A 242 14.79 -3.49 11.33
C LEU A 242 13.47 -4.06 11.86
N GLY A 243 13.44 -4.34 13.17
CA GLY A 243 12.19 -4.52 13.90
C GLY A 243 11.34 -3.25 13.92
N GLU A 244 10.02 -3.41 14.09
CA GLU A 244 9.03 -2.33 14.01
C GLU A 244 9.38 -1.13 14.91
N ARG A 245 9.71 -1.39 16.18
CA ARG A 245 10.05 -0.35 17.15
C ARG A 245 11.25 0.49 16.68
N ALA A 246 12.32 -0.17 16.24
CA ALA A 246 13.54 0.51 15.79
C ALA A 246 13.30 1.34 14.52
N PHE A 247 12.50 0.83 13.58
CA PHE A 247 12.10 1.59 12.39
C PHE A 247 11.30 2.85 12.76
N ILE A 248 10.29 2.72 13.62
CA ILE A 248 9.45 3.85 14.06
C ILE A 248 10.30 4.90 14.81
N GLU A 249 11.18 4.48 15.71
CA GLU A 249 12.08 5.37 16.45
C GLU A 249 13.01 6.13 15.50
N ALA A 250 13.64 5.43 14.55
CA ALA A 250 14.54 6.06 13.57
C ALA A 250 13.80 7.02 12.63
N TYR A 251 12.60 6.66 12.20
CA TYR A 251 11.76 7.52 11.37
C TYR A 251 11.31 8.78 12.12
N ARG A 252 10.88 8.64 13.38
CA ARG A 252 10.53 9.77 14.26
C ARG A 252 11.72 10.69 14.49
N LYS A 253 12.89 10.13 14.78
CA LYS A 253 14.13 10.91 14.96
C LYS A 253 14.46 11.74 13.72
N ARG A 254 14.17 11.23 12.52
CA ARG A 254 14.44 11.93 11.25
C ARG A 254 13.38 12.99 10.90
N THR A 255 12.10 12.71 11.18
CA THR A 255 10.99 13.50 10.61
C THR A 255 10.19 14.29 11.64
N GLY A 256 10.34 13.99 12.93
CA GLY A 256 9.48 14.51 14.00
C GLY A 256 8.07 13.90 14.04
N ALA A 257 7.72 13.01 13.09
CA ALA A 257 6.41 12.38 12.98
C ALA A 257 6.53 10.85 13.03
N ALA A 258 5.45 10.15 13.39
CA ALA A 258 5.41 8.70 13.18
C ALA A 258 5.32 8.40 11.65
N PRO A 259 5.67 7.18 11.20
CA PRO A 259 5.46 6.71 9.83
C PRO A 259 4.06 6.13 9.62
N ASP A 260 3.49 6.26 8.42
CA ASP A 260 2.35 5.43 7.98
C ASP A 260 2.84 4.36 6.98
N TYR A 261 1.91 3.56 6.48
CA TYR A 261 2.23 2.46 5.60
C TYR A 261 3.03 2.84 4.34
N PRO A 262 2.93 4.03 3.71
CA PRO A 262 3.79 4.38 2.56
C PRO A 262 5.28 4.41 2.90
N ALA A 263 5.64 4.87 4.10
CA ALA A 263 7.00 4.80 4.63
C ALA A 263 7.42 3.35 4.87
N ALA A 264 6.57 2.58 5.56
CA ALA A 264 6.84 1.17 5.88
C ALA A 264 7.04 0.32 4.60
N GLN A 265 6.20 0.51 3.58
CA GLN A 265 6.31 -0.16 2.29
C GLN A 265 7.64 0.10 1.60
N ALA A 266 8.04 1.37 1.51
CA ALA A 266 9.29 1.75 0.84
C ALA A 266 10.51 1.17 1.56
N PHE A 267 10.52 1.23 2.90
CA PHE A 267 11.56 0.61 3.71
C PHE A 267 11.64 -0.91 3.49
N ALA A 268 10.50 -1.61 3.57
CA ALA A 268 10.46 -3.06 3.36
C ALA A 268 10.90 -3.45 1.95
N ALA A 269 10.46 -2.72 0.91
CA ALA A 269 10.88 -2.98 -0.46
C ALA A 269 12.39 -2.83 -0.65
N ALA A 270 12.99 -1.80 -0.04
CA ALA A 270 14.44 -1.60 -0.11
C ALA A 270 15.23 -2.72 0.59
N VAL A 271 14.78 -3.12 1.79
CA VAL A 271 15.36 -4.24 2.55
C VAL A 271 15.29 -5.54 1.76
N ILE A 272 14.13 -5.87 1.20
CA ILE A 272 13.93 -7.10 0.43
C ILE A 272 14.79 -7.06 -0.84
N ALA A 273 14.82 -5.91 -1.52
CA ALA A 273 15.62 -5.75 -2.74
C ALA A 273 17.11 -5.98 -2.49
N ALA A 274 17.67 -5.36 -1.45
CA ALA A 274 19.08 -5.54 -1.09
C ALA A 274 19.39 -6.97 -0.66
N HIS A 275 18.49 -7.62 0.09
CA HIS A 275 18.63 -9.04 0.42
C HIS A 275 18.70 -9.91 -0.84
N CYS A 276 17.81 -9.70 -1.81
CA CYS A 276 17.84 -10.46 -3.06
C CYS A 276 19.09 -10.20 -3.90
N VAL A 277 19.63 -8.97 -3.90
CA VAL A 277 20.93 -8.68 -4.54
C VAL A 277 22.05 -9.47 -3.85
N HIS A 278 22.09 -9.48 -2.52
CA HIS A 278 23.10 -10.20 -1.76
C HIS A 278 23.02 -11.71 -2.01
N ALA A 279 21.82 -12.29 -1.93
CA ALA A 279 21.58 -13.71 -2.18
C ALA A 279 21.92 -14.12 -3.63
N ALA A 280 21.65 -13.25 -4.61
CA ALA A 280 21.97 -13.51 -6.02
C ALA A 280 23.44 -13.27 -6.37
N GLY A 281 24.18 -12.49 -5.57
CA GLY A 281 25.56 -12.06 -5.88
C GLY A 281 25.67 -11.16 -7.12
N THR A 282 24.56 -10.65 -7.65
CA THR A 282 24.51 -9.85 -8.87
C THR A 282 23.22 -9.03 -8.94
N THR A 283 23.23 -7.98 -9.76
CA THR A 283 22.08 -7.09 -10.02
C THR A 283 21.38 -7.41 -11.35
N ARG A 284 21.76 -8.51 -12.01
CA ARG A 284 21.14 -8.98 -13.26
C ARG A 284 19.67 -9.36 -13.01
N ARG A 285 18.77 -8.82 -13.82
CA ARG A 285 17.31 -9.01 -13.73
C ARG A 285 16.90 -10.47 -13.49
N ARG A 286 17.37 -11.40 -14.33
CA ARG A 286 17.01 -12.83 -14.23
C ARG A 286 17.39 -13.44 -12.87
N ALA A 287 18.55 -13.08 -12.33
CA ALA A 287 19.01 -13.57 -11.04
C ALA A 287 18.22 -12.95 -9.88
N LEU A 288 17.94 -11.63 -9.96
CA LEU A 288 17.08 -10.96 -8.98
C LEU A 288 15.66 -11.52 -8.97
N TRP A 289 15.08 -11.79 -10.14
CA TRP A 289 13.77 -12.43 -10.26
C TRP A 289 13.75 -13.82 -9.63
N ALA A 290 14.78 -14.63 -9.89
CA ALA A 290 14.90 -15.96 -9.30
C ALA A 290 15.03 -15.88 -7.77
N ALA A 291 15.85 -14.97 -7.25
CA ALA A 291 15.99 -14.75 -5.81
C ALA A 291 14.66 -14.33 -5.18
N ALA A 292 13.96 -13.35 -5.78
CA ALA A 292 12.67 -12.86 -5.28
C ALA A 292 11.58 -13.93 -5.32
N SER A 293 11.55 -14.78 -6.36
CA SER A 293 10.53 -15.82 -6.55
C SER A 293 10.64 -16.99 -5.56
N HIS A 294 11.84 -17.23 -5.02
CA HIS A 294 12.06 -18.27 -4.01
C HIS A 294 12.01 -17.71 -2.58
N LEU A 295 12.03 -16.39 -2.41
CA LEU A 295 12.07 -15.77 -1.10
C LEU A 295 10.71 -15.90 -0.39
N ARG A 296 10.76 -16.50 0.80
CA ARG A 296 9.72 -16.40 1.82
C ARG A 296 10.38 -15.81 3.05
N ALA A 297 9.96 -14.61 3.43
CA ALA A 297 10.58 -13.90 4.53
C ALA A 297 9.61 -12.93 5.18
N THR A 298 10.00 -12.40 6.31
CA THR A 298 9.22 -11.44 7.08
C THR A 298 10.01 -10.16 7.29
N THR A 299 9.33 -9.01 7.17
CA THR A 299 9.86 -7.69 7.52
C THR A 299 8.96 -7.06 8.59
N MET A 300 9.32 -5.88 9.11
CA MET A 300 8.39 -5.14 9.99
C MET A 300 7.06 -4.78 9.30
N PHE A 301 7.04 -4.74 7.97
CA PHE A 301 5.83 -4.51 7.18
C PHE A 301 4.91 -5.75 7.18
N GLY A 302 5.49 -6.96 7.14
CA GLY A 302 4.76 -8.21 7.15
C GLY A 302 5.45 -9.35 6.43
N ASP A 303 4.67 -10.40 6.14
CA ASP A 303 5.11 -11.54 5.35
C ASP A 303 5.31 -11.14 3.89
N PHE A 304 6.35 -11.67 3.26
CA PHE A 304 6.66 -11.47 1.86
C PHE A 304 6.79 -12.82 1.16
N ALA A 305 6.03 -12.98 0.09
CA ALA A 305 6.27 -13.96 -0.95
C ALA A 305 5.54 -13.50 -2.22
N ILE A 306 6.11 -13.75 -3.38
CA ILE A 306 5.46 -13.45 -4.66
C ILE A 306 5.03 -14.73 -5.37
N ALA A 307 4.02 -14.64 -6.23
CA ALA A 307 3.71 -15.68 -7.19
C ALA A 307 4.81 -15.70 -8.28
N PRO A 308 5.60 -16.78 -8.44
CA PRO A 308 6.72 -16.82 -9.39
C PRO A 308 6.31 -16.59 -10.85
N ALA A 309 5.06 -16.90 -11.19
CA ALA A 309 4.52 -16.72 -12.54
C ALA A 309 4.21 -15.27 -12.90
N THR A 310 4.05 -14.37 -11.91
CA THR A 310 3.56 -13.01 -12.17
C THR A 310 4.32 -11.91 -11.43
N GLY A 311 4.88 -12.19 -10.25
CA GLY A 311 5.49 -11.19 -9.37
C GLY A 311 4.52 -10.53 -8.40
N ALA A 312 3.26 -10.98 -8.37
CA ALA A 312 2.24 -10.48 -7.47
C ALA A 312 2.47 -10.94 -6.03
N GLN A 313 2.22 -10.05 -5.06
CA GLN A 313 2.33 -10.37 -3.64
C GLN A 313 1.23 -11.35 -3.23
N ILE A 314 1.60 -12.46 -2.60
CA ILE A 314 0.66 -13.48 -2.15
C ILE A 314 0.61 -13.64 -0.63
N ALA A 315 1.68 -13.28 0.09
CA ALA A 315 1.76 -13.50 1.54
C ALA A 315 1.24 -12.30 2.35
N HIS A 316 1.67 -11.08 2.01
CA HIS A 316 1.30 -9.89 2.79
C HIS A 316 -0.22 -9.68 2.85
N LYS A 317 -0.71 -9.26 4.02
CA LYS A 317 -2.13 -8.96 4.24
C LYS A 317 -2.27 -7.49 4.67
N ALA A 318 -3.21 -6.78 4.05
CA ALA A 318 -3.68 -5.49 4.53
C ALA A 318 -4.35 -5.64 5.90
N ALA A 319 -4.36 -4.56 6.67
CA ALA A 319 -4.87 -4.48 8.01
C ALA A 319 -6.09 -3.54 8.08
N VAL A 320 -6.98 -3.79 9.05
CA VAL A 320 -8.15 -2.95 9.32
C VAL A 320 -8.04 -2.28 10.69
N VAL A 321 -8.07 -0.96 10.71
CA VAL A 321 -8.09 -0.17 11.95
C VAL A 321 -9.48 0.36 12.23
N ARG A 322 -9.71 0.72 13.49
CA ARG A 322 -10.86 1.52 13.90
C ARG A 322 -10.36 2.80 14.55
N TRP A 323 -10.86 3.93 14.06
CA TRP A 323 -10.52 5.24 14.59
C TRP A 323 -11.10 5.44 15.99
N THR A 324 -10.24 5.89 16.90
CA THR A 324 -10.60 6.42 18.22
C THR A 324 -10.55 7.95 18.20
N SER A 325 -10.65 8.61 19.36
CA SER A 325 -10.67 10.08 19.44
C SER A 325 -9.42 10.78 18.90
N GLY A 326 -8.29 10.07 18.77
CA GLY A 326 -7.06 10.68 18.24
C GLY A 326 -6.21 9.76 17.35
N TRP A 327 -6.50 8.47 17.28
CA TRP A 327 -5.65 7.54 16.52
C TRP A 327 -6.37 6.29 16.03
N PRO A 328 -6.02 5.76 14.84
CA PRO A 328 -6.50 4.46 14.38
C PRO A 328 -5.86 3.33 15.20
N GLN A 329 -6.69 2.45 15.78
CA GLN A 329 -6.23 1.27 16.51
C GLN A 329 -6.48 0.01 15.70
N ALA A 330 -5.53 -0.92 15.69
CA ALA A 330 -5.69 -2.21 15.02
C ALA A 330 -6.88 -2.98 15.63
N VAL A 331 -7.72 -3.54 14.77
CA VAL A 331 -8.77 -4.48 15.20
C VAL A 331 -8.09 -5.80 15.58
N THR A 332 -8.30 -6.27 16.81
CA THR A 332 -7.45 -7.23 17.55
C THR A 332 -7.41 -8.68 17.03
N ARG A 333 -8.07 -9.01 15.91
CA ARG A 333 -8.07 -10.37 15.32
C ARG A 333 -7.76 -10.35 13.83
N GLN A 334 -6.55 -9.92 13.47
CA GLN A 334 -6.13 -9.77 12.06
C GLN A 334 -5.32 -10.94 11.49
N TRP A 335 -4.93 -11.93 12.31
CA TRP A 335 -3.93 -12.92 11.95
C TRP A 335 -4.35 -14.33 12.33
#